data_AF-A0A2P0ZPL3-F1
#
_entry.id   AF-A0A2P0ZPL3-F1
#
_cell.length_a   1.000
_cell.length_b   1.000
_cell.length_c   1.000
_cell.angle_alpha   90.00
_cell.angle_beta   90.00
_cell.angle_gamma   90.00
#
_symmetry.space_group_name_H-M   'P 1'
#
loop_
_entity.id
_entity.type
_entity.pdbx_description
1 polymer ?
#
loop_
_entity_poly.entity_id
_entity_poly.type
_entity_poly.pdbx_seq_one_letter_code
_entity_poly.pdbx_strand_id
1 'polypeptide(L)'
;MLHLTDFLNVTMIFSVQPSWGYKNNKSEWSGMIGELTRKEAEIGGTPLFLTRDRVSVIDYIAMTTPTKSKFVFRRPKLSYVTNVFTLPFQTAVWVSTVTLIIIISLGLYLVATWESQ
;
A
#
# COMPACT_ATOMS: atom_id res chain seq x y z
N MET A 1 5.70 24.77 10.85
CA MET A 1 5.32 25.61 12.01
C MET A 1 6.44 26.50 12.49
N LEU A 2 7.66 25.99 12.78
CA LEU A 2 8.80 26.85 13.19
C LEU A 2 9.13 27.99 12.20
N HIS A 3 9.08 27.71 10.89
CA HIS A 3 9.24 28.76 9.87
C HIS A 3 8.11 29.80 9.88
N LEU A 4 6.88 29.41 10.24
CA LEU A 4 5.75 30.34 10.29
C LEU A 4 5.84 31.25 11.51
N THR A 5 6.31 30.74 12.65
CA THR A 5 6.56 31.57 13.84
C THR A 5 7.62 32.62 13.61
N ASP A 6 8.71 32.24 12.93
CA ASP A 6 9.80 33.18 12.62
C ASP A 6 9.33 34.25 11.63
N PHE A 7 8.62 33.84 10.57
CA PHE A 7 8.08 34.76 9.58
C PHE A 7 7.04 35.74 10.14
N LEU A 8 6.15 35.27 11.02
CA LEU A 8 5.09 36.10 11.61
C LEU A 8 5.53 36.80 12.91
N ASN A 9 6.72 36.51 13.42
CA ASN A 9 7.22 36.97 14.72
C ASN A 9 6.22 36.71 15.87
N VAL A 10 5.71 35.48 15.95
CA VAL A 10 4.73 35.06 16.97
C VAL A 10 5.28 33.93 17.84
N THR A 11 4.76 33.81 19.06
CA THR A 11 5.02 32.67 19.95
C THR A 11 3.94 31.61 19.78
N MET A 12 4.32 30.33 19.78
CA MET A 12 3.37 29.21 19.68
C MET A 12 3.24 28.50 21.01
N ILE A 13 2.00 28.20 21.40
CA ILE A 13 1.65 27.31 22.49
C ILE A 13 0.92 26.12 21.88
N PHE A 14 1.35 24.91 22.21
CA PHE A 14 0.80 23.69 21.61
C PHE A 14 -0.21 23.04 22.55
N SER A 15 -1.43 22.85 22.06
CA SER A 15 -2.38 21.87 22.60
C SER A 15 -2.39 20.62 21.71
N VAL A 16 -2.40 19.44 22.32
CA VAL A 16 -2.39 18.16 21.60
C VAL A 16 -3.67 17.40 21.90
N GLN A 17 -4.45 17.16 20.85
CA GLN A 17 -5.66 16.36 20.91
C GLN A 17 -5.46 15.00 20.24
N PRO A 18 -6.04 13.90 20.78
CA PRO A 18 -5.85 12.55 20.24
C PRO A 18 -6.61 12.31 18.92
N SER A 19 -7.45 13.25 18.49
CA SER A 19 -8.21 13.14 17.26
C SER A 19 -8.38 14.48 16.57
N TRP A 20 -8.59 14.44 15.25
CA TRP A 20 -8.98 15.63 14.48
C TRP A 20 -10.28 16.24 14.97
N GLY A 21 -11.22 15.40 15.41
CA GLY A 21 -12.53 15.84 15.85
C GLY A 21 -13.67 15.22 15.05
N TYR A 22 -14.69 14.83 15.80
CA TYR A 22 -15.91 14.23 15.30
C TYR A 22 -17.11 14.98 15.84
N LYS A 23 -18.12 15.15 14.99
CA LYS A 23 -19.38 15.78 15.35
C LYS A 23 -20.24 14.80 16.14
N ASN A 24 -20.72 15.22 17.30
CA ASN A 24 -21.64 14.44 18.12
C ASN A 24 -23.11 14.67 17.69
N ASN A 25 -24.05 13.96 18.33
CA ASN A 25 -25.49 14.09 18.05
C ASN A 25 -26.06 15.49 18.39
N LYS A 26 -25.36 16.26 19.24
CA LYS A 26 -25.72 17.63 19.63
C LYS A 26 -25.09 18.69 18.72
N SER A 27 -24.47 18.27 17.60
CA SER A 27 -23.74 19.14 16.67
C SER A 27 -22.48 19.81 17.22
N GLU A 28 -21.94 19.33 18.34
CA GLU A 28 -20.67 19.79 18.89
C GLU A 28 -19.51 18.95 18.36
N TRP A 29 -18.34 19.57 18.25
CA TRP A 29 -17.13 18.92 17.75
C TRP A 29 -16.17 18.58 18.89
N SER A 30 -15.61 17.37 18.83
CA SER A 30 -14.51 16.93 19.70
C SER A 30 -13.13 17.21 19.09
N GLY A 31 -12.05 16.88 19.80
CA GLY A 31 -10.69 16.92 19.29
C GLY A 31 -10.23 18.32 18.85
N MET A 32 -9.28 18.36 17.90
CA MET A 32 -8.71 19.61 17.39
C MET A 32 -9.77 20.56 16.81
N ILE A 33 -10.73 20.06 16.02
CA ILE A 33 -11.84 20.88 15.49
C ILE A 33 -12.69 21.43 16.63
N GLY A 34 -12.90 20.66 17.70
CA GLY A 34 -13.56 21.13 18.90
C GLY A 34 -12.88 22.35 19.51
N GLU A 35 -11.56 22.31 19.71
CA GLU A 35 -10.79 23.44 20.23
C GLU A 35 -10.89 24.66 19.30
N LEU A 36 -10.80 24.47 17.97
CA LEU A 36 -10.96 25.55 16.99
C LEU A 36 -12.35 26.20 17.07
N THR A 37 -13.42 25.38 17.12
CA THR A 37 -14.80 25.89 17.16
C THR A 37 -15.14 26.59 18.48
N ARG A 38 -14.55 26.16 19.60
CA ARG A 38 -14.68 26.81 20.91
C ARG A 38 -13.71 27.98 21.12
N LYS A 39 -12.86 28.28 20.12
CA LYS A 39 -11.81 29.32 20.18
C LYS A 39 -10.79 29.11 21.31
N GLU A 40 -10.52 27.84 21.64
CA GLU A 40 -9.46 27.42 22.56
C GLU A 40 -8.11 27.30 21.84
N ALA A 41 -8.13 27.16 20.51
CA ALA A 41 -6.97 27.19 19.64
C ALA A 41 -7.26 28.02 18.38
N GLU A 42 -6.25 28.70 17.86
CA GLU A 42 -6.38 29.55 16.67
C GLU A 42 -6.00 28.81 15.37
N ILE A 43 -5.07 27.85 15.43
CA ILE A 43 -4.51 27.17 14.25
C ILE A 43 -4.43 25.66 14.48
N GLY A 44 -4.94 24.88 13.51
CA GLY A 44 -4.75 23.44 13.46
C GLY A 44 -3.33 23.06 13.02
N GLY A 45 -2.61 22.31 13.86
CA GLY A 45 -1.22 21.90 13.57
C GLY A 45 -1.07 20.68 12.65
N THR A 46 -2.17 20.04 12.25
CA THR A 46 -2.15 18.79 11.47
C THR A 46 -2.84 18.94 10.12
N PRO A 47 -2.39 18.25 9.06
CA PRO A 47 -3.10 18.21 7.80
C PRO A 47 -4.47 17.54 8.00
N LEU A 48 -5.52 18.22 7.56
CA LEU A 48 -6.91 17.81 7.75
C LEU A 48 -7.59 17.66 6.39
N PHE A 49 -8.36 16.59 6.21
CA PHE A 49 -9.18 16.41 5.02
C PHE A 49 -10.24 17.51 4.90
N LEU A 50 -10.38 18.07 3.69
CA LEU A 50 -11.47 18.98 3.33
C LEU A 50 -12.76 18.18 3.16
N THR A 51 -13.70 18.33 4.10
CA THR A 51 -15.01 17.68 4.03
C THR A 51 -16.13 18.70 4.19
N ARG A 52 -17.30 18.46 3.57
CA ARG A 52 -18.43 19.41 3.58
C ARG A 52 -18.85 19.82 4.99
N ASP A 53 -18.89 18.87 5.92
CA ASP A 53 -19.31 19.13 7.31
C ASP A 53 -18.32 20.01 8.08
N ARG A 54 -17.05 20.01 7.68
CA ARG A 54 -15.98 20.76 8.35
C ARG A 54 -15.81 22.16 7.76
N VAL A 55 -16.01 22.30 6.45
CA VAL A 55 -15.93 23.60 5.76
C VAL A 55 -16.94 24.62 6.30
N SER A 56 -18.05 24.18 6.89
CA SER A 56 -19.01 25.09 7.51
C SER A 56 -18.63 25.56 8.92
N VAL A 57 -17.59 25.00 9.54
CA VAL A 57 -17.22 25.29 10.94
C VAL A 57 -15.78 25.73 11.14
N ILE A 58 -14.90 25.50 10.16
CA ILE A 58 -13.51 25.94 10.17
C ILE A 58 -13.10 26.47 8.80
N ASP A 59 -12.17 27.40 8.81
CA ASP A 59 -11.55 27.93 7.59
C ASP A 59 -10.28 27.17 7.25
N TYR A 60 -10.15 26.80 5.97
CA TYR A 60 -8.98 26.10 5.46
C TYR A 60 -8.04 27.08 4.77
N ILE A 61 -6.75 26.95 5.06
CA ILE A 61 -5.69 27.59 4.27
C ILE A 61 -5.41 26.78 3.00
N ALA A 62 -4.56 27.32 2.12
CA ALA A 62 -4.15 26.65 0.89
C ALA A 62 -3.68 25.21 1.16
N MET A 63 -4.27 24.25 0.44
CA MET A 63 -3.84 22.85 0.49
C MET A 63 -2.44 22.73 -0.12
N THR A 64 -1.44 22.58 0.75
CA THR A 64 -0.03 22.45 0.34
C THR A 64 0.30 21.10 -0.26
N THR A 65 -0.53 20.07 -0.01
CA THR A 65 -0.30 18.70 -0.48
C THR A 65 -1.57 18.08 -1.07
N PRO A 66 -1.48 17.40 -2.22
CA PRO A 66 -2.62 16.71 -2.81
C PRO A 66 -3.00 15.50 -1.94
N THR A 67 -4.24 15.46 -1.51
CA THR A 67 -4.74 14.42 -0.61
C THR A 67 -5.48 13.34 -1.40
N LYS A 68 -5.08 12.07 -1.26
CA LYS A 68 -5.69 10.93 -1.97
C LYS A 68 -5.84 9.72 -1.04
N SER A 69 -7.01 9.08 -1.07
CA SER A 69 -7.21 7.78 -0.44
C SER A 69 -6.54 6.69 -1.26
N LYS A 70 -5.77 5.82 -0.61
CA LYS A 70 -5.10 4.68 -1.25
C LYS A 70 -5.28 3.44 -0.39
N PHE A 71 -5.43 2.28 -1.02
CA PHE A 71 -5.36 1.00 -0.33
C PHE A 71 -3.89 0.60 -0.17
N VAL A 72 -3.50 0.27 1.06
CA VAL A 72 -2.16 -0.23 1.37
C VAL A 72 -2.27 -1.72 1.66
N PHE A 73 -1.71 -2.54 0.76
CA PHE A 73 -1.63 -3.98 0.93
C PHE A 73 -0.22 -4.37 1.36
N ARG A 74 -0.13 -5.40 2.21
CA ARG A 74 1.16 -6.05 2.46
C ARG A 74 1.60 -6.78 1.19
N ARG A 75 2.90 -6.73 0.89
CA ARG A 75 3.48 -7.51 -0.21
C ARG A 75 3.05 -8.98 -0.05
N PRO A 76 2.47 -9.62 -1.09
CA PRO A 76 2.21 -11.05 -1.01
C PRO A 76 3.52 -11.79 -0.76
N LYS A 77 3.49 -12.83 0.06
CA LYS A 77 4.66 -13.69 0.25
C LYS A 77 5.11 -14.19 -1.14
N LEU A 78 6.43 -14.23 -1.37
CA LEU A 78 6.97 -14.79 -2.61
C LEU A 78 6.40 -16.21 -2.79
N SER A 79 5.91 -16.52 -3.99
CA SER A 79 5.29 -17.82 -4.27
C SER A 79 6.27 -18.93 -3.89
N TYR A 80 5.80 -19.89 -3.10
CA TYR A 80 6.57 -21.05 -2.62
C TYR A 80 6.73 -22.11 -3.72
N VAL A 81 6.94 -21.68 -4.97
CA VAL A 81 7.16 -22.59 -6.10
C VAL A 81 8.65 -22.94 -6.14
N THR A 82 8.95 -24.19 -5.82
CA THR A 82 10.32 -24.73 -5.76
C THR A 82 11.05 -24.57 -7.09
N ASN A 83 10.34 -24.64 -8.22
CA ASN A 83 10.90 -24.39 -9.55
C ASN A 83 9.79 -24.01 -10.55
N VAL A 84 9.90 -22.83 -11.17
CA VAL A 84 8.93 -22.35 -12.17
C VAL A 84 9.01 -23.16 -13.48
N PHE A 85 10.17 -23.74 -13.77
CA PHE A 85 10.39 -24.50 -15.01
C PHE A 85 9.73 -25.88 -15.02
N THR A 86 9.49 -26.49 -13.86
CA THR A 86 8.82 -27.81 -13.76
C THR A 86 7.31 -27.70 -13.60
N LEU A 87 6.79 -26.49 -13.34
CA LEU A 87 5.37 -26.21 -13.14
C LEU A 87 4.44 -26.55 -14.32
N PRO A 88 4.83 -26.40 -15.60
CA PRO A 88 3.91 -26.58 -16.72
C PRO A 88 3.37 -28.01 -16.90
N PHE A 89 4.09 -29.04 -16.41
CA PHE A 89 3.73 -30.43 -16.64
C PHE A 89 3.75 -31.25 -15.35
N GLN A 90 2.86 -32.25 -15.27
CA GLN A 90 2.87 -33.22 -14.17
C GLN A 90 4.14 -34.08 -14.20
N THR A 91 4.58 -34.56 -13.04
CA THR A 91 5.76 -35.45 -12.91
C THR A 91 5.68 -36.66 -13.84
N ALA A 92 4.48 -37.22 -14.03
CA ALA A 92 4.27 -38.34 -14.94
C ALA A 92 4.63 -38.01 -16.40
N VAL A 93 4.35 -36.78 -16.85
CA VAL A 93 4.71 -36.32 -18.21
C VAL A 93 6.22 -36.20 -18.34
N TRP A 94 6.90 -35.61 -17.35
CA TRP A 94 8.37 -35.52 -17.34
C TRP A 94 9.03 -36.89 -17.39
N VAL A 95 8.57 -37.85 -16.56
CA VAL A 95 9.07 -39.23 -16.57
C VAL A 95 8.82 -39.91 -17.91
N SER A 96 7.64 -39.71 -18.49
CA SER A 96 7.30 -40.27 -19.81
C SER A 96 8.19 -39.69 -20.92
N THR A 97 8.44 -38.38 -20.92
CA THR A 97 9.33 -37.73 -21.89
C THR A 97 10.75 -38.28 -21.81
N VAL A 98 11.31 -38.40 -20.60
CA VAL A 98 12.66 -38.99 -20.41
C VAL A 98 12.71 -40.43 -20.88
N THR A 99 11.69 -41.23 -20.55
CA THR A 99 11.59 -42.63 -20.97
C THR A 99 11.53 -42.76 -22.49
N LEU A 100 10.74 -41.91 -23.15
CA LEU A 100 10.62 -41.88 -24.61
C LEU A 100 11.95 -41.54 -25.29
N ILE A 101 12.68 -40.55 -24.77
CA ILE A 101 14.01 -40.18 -25.29
C ILE A 101 14.97 -41.37 -25.22
N ILE A 102 14.96 -42.11 -24.11
CA ILE A 102 15.81 -43.30 -23.94
C ILE A 102 15.43 -44.39 -24.95
N ILE A 103 14.13 -44.70 -25.10
CA ILE A 103 13.66 -45.72 -26.05
C ILE A 103 14.07 -45.37 -27.48
N ILE A 104 13.86 -44.12 -27.91
CA ILE A 104 14.23 -43.66 -29.25
C ILE A 104 15.75 -43.76 -29.44
N SER A 105 16.53 -43.32 -28.46
CA SER A 105 18.00 -43.37 -28.52
C SER A 105 18.53 -44.80 -28.64
N LEU A 106 17.95 -45.74 -27.87
CA LEU A 106 18.29 -47.17 -27.96
C LEU A 106 17.89 -47.75 -29.32
N GLY A 107 16.70 -47.43 -29.81
CA GLY A 107 16.26 -47.87 -31.14
C GLY A 107 17.20 -47.37 -32.25
N LEU A 108 17.57 -46.09 -32.22
CA LEU A 108 18.53 -45.50 -33.16
C LEU A 108 19.91 -46.15 -33.05
N TYR A 109 20.40 -46.39 -31.83
CA TYR A 109 21.68 -47.05 -31.60
C TYR A 109 21.69 -48.46 -32.20
N LEU A 110 20.62 -49.24 -31.95
CA LEU A 110 20.49 -50.58 -32.52
C LEU A 110 20.54 -50.50 -34.05
N VAL A 111 19.65 -49.71 -34.67
CA VAL A 111 19.60 -49.57 -36.13
C VAL A 111 20.96 -49.18 -36.71
N ALA A 112 21.65 -48.20 -36.11
CA ALA A 112 22.97 -47.79 -36.56
C ALA A 112 24.01 -48.92 -36.46
N THR A 113 23.97 -49.72 -35.39
CA THR A 113 24.86 -50.89 -35.26
C THR A 113 24.55 -52.00 -36.26
N TRP A 114 23.27 -52.22 -36.58
CA TRP A 114 22.84 -53.19 -37.59
C TRP A 114 23.25 -52.79 -39.00
N GLU A 115 23.18 -51.50 -39.33
CA GLU A 115 23.60 -50.97 -40.63
C GLU A 115 25.13 -50.92 -40.79
N SER A 116 25.88 -50.84 -39.67
CA SER A 116 27.34 -50.85 -39.69
C SER A 116 27.98 -52.25 -39.84
N GLN A 117 27.18 -53.32 -39.77
CA GLN A 117 27.60 -54.71 -40.01
C GLN A 117 27.41 -55.10 -41.47
#